data_AF-A0A931YJC2-F1
#
_entry.id   AF-A0A931YJC2-F1
#
_cell.length_a   1.000
_cell.length_b   1.000
_cell.length_c   1.000
_cell.angle_alpha   90.00
_cell.angle_beta   90.00
_cell.angle_gamma   90.00
#
_symmetry.space_group_name_H-M   'P 1'
#
loop_
_entity.id
_entity.type
_entity.pdbx_description
1 polymer ?
#
loop_
_entity_poly.entity_id
_entity_poly.type
_entity_poly.pdbx_seq_one_letter_code
_entity_poly.pdbx_strand_id
1 'polypeptide(L)'
;MAGATGKPPVTGAEAQLLAEHQRIRNLTRQIEGSRDLPELLQRLQEFRTLLVPHFLGEEAIDGLYDIIRRMSPRQLARVDDLEKEHRAFLAAIDEVAERARACLAGP
;
A
#
# COMPACT_ATOMS: atom_id res chain seq x y z
N MET A 1 31.14 29.56 2.66
CA MET A 1 29.99 29.57 1.74
C MET A 1 29.30 28.22 1.86
N ALA A 2 28.23 28.15 2.65
CA ALA A 2 27.52 26.92 3.00
C ALA A 2 26.70 26.39 1.82
N GLY A 3 26.61 25.06 1.71
CA GLY A 3 25.99 24.34 0.61
C GLY A 3 24.46 24.42 0.59
N ALA A 4 23.93 24.57 -0.61
CA ALA A 4 22.51 24.41 -0.88
C ALA A 4 22.24 22.94 -1.26
N THR A 5 21.94 22.09 -0.28
CA THR A 5 21.28 20.80 -0.54
C THR A 5 19.78 21.06 -0.74
N GLY A 6 19.44 21.74 -1.84
CA GLY A 6 18.05 21.92 -2.25
C GLY A 6 17.58 20.66 -2.96
N LYS A 7 16.84 19.80 -2.25
CA LYS A 7 16.13 18.68 -2.89
C LYS A 7 15.19 19.30 -3.95
N PRO A 8 15.21 18.84 -5.21
CA PRO A 8 14.35 19.41 -6.25
C PRO A 8 12.87 19.33 -5.83
N PRO A 9 12.03 20.26 -6.32
CA PRO A 9 10.61 20.28 -5.96
C PRO A 9 9.96 18.94 -6.33
N VAL A 10 9.24 18.37 -5.37
CA VAL A 10 8.47 17.14 -5.52
C VAL A 10 7.48 17.34 -6.66
N THR A 11 7.57 16.50 -7.69
CA THR A 11 6.64 16.57 -8.82
C THR A 11 5.21 16.24 -8.37
N GLY A 12 4.18 16.63 -9.14
CA GLY A 12 2.79 16.34 -8.77
C GLY A 12 2.51 14.85 -8.53
N ALA A 13 3.16 13.97 -9.29
CA ALA A 13 3.05 12.52 -9.14
C ALA A 13 3.76 12.01 -7.87
N GLU A 14 4.96 12.51 -7.56
CA GLU A 14 5.69 12.14 -6.35
C GLU A 14 4.95 12.62 -5.08
N ALA A 15 4.33 13.81 -5.13
CA ALA A 15 3.53 14.34 -4.04
C ALA A 15 2.26 13.52 -3.81
N GLN A 16 1.62 13.08 -4.90
CA GLN A 16 0.47 12.19 -4.83
C GLN A 16 0.85 10.83 -4.23
N LEU A 17 1.93 10.21 -4.70
CA LEU A 17 2.40 8.93 -4.17
C LEU A 17 2.74 9.02 -2.69
N LEU A 18 3.38 10.11 -2.26
CA LEU A 18 3.67 10.36 -0.85
C LEU A 18 2.40 10.50 -0.01
N ALA A 19 1.39 11.21 -0.53
CA ALA A 19 0.10 11.37 0.13
C ALA A 19 -0.65 10.03 0.25
N GLU A 20 -0.62 9.19 -0.79
CA GLU A 20 -1.18 7.83 -0.76
C GLU A 20 -0.50 6.98 0.32
N HIS A 21 0.84 6.97 0.35
CA HIS A 21 1.61 6.27 1.40
C HIS A 21 1.31 6.80 2.80
N GLN A 22 1.06 8.10 2.96
CA GLN A 22 0.65 8.67 4.23
C GLN A 22 -0.75 8.20 4.65
N ARG A 23 -1.70 8.08 3.71
CA ARG A 23 -3.03 7.52 3.98
C ARG A 23 -2.93 6.04 4.36
N ILE A 24 -2.11 5.25 3.67
CA ILE A 24 -1.84 3.84 3.99
C ILE A 24 -1.36 3.72 5.45
N ARG A 25 -0.32 4.49 5.84
CA ARG A 25 0.19 4.48 7.22
C ARG A 25 -0.84 4.91 8.26
N ASN A 26 -1.74 5.83 7.90
CA ASN A 26 -2.81 6.25 8.81
C ASN A 26 -3.82 5.13 9.04
N LEU A 27 -4.24 4.43 7.97
CA LEU A 27 -5.16 3.31 8.08
C LEU A 27 -4.53 2.14 8.85
N THR A 28 -3.24 1.85 8.66
CA THR A 28 -2.54 0.82 9.46
C THR A 28 -2.64 1.11 10.96
N ARG A 29 -2.40 2.37 11.38
CA ARG A 29 -2.54 2.76 12.79
C ARG A 29 -3.97 2.64 13.32
N GLN A 30 -4.98 2.86 12.46
CA GLN A 30 -6.38 2.70 12.84
C GLN A 30 -6.77 1.22 12.98
N ILE A 31 -6.24 0.34 12.12
CA ILE A 31 -6.39 -1.11 12.24
C ILE A 31 -5.78 -1.60 13.55
N GLU A 32 -4.55 -1.18 13.86
CA GLU A 32 -3.85 -1.52 15.12
C GLU A 32 -4.60 -1.02 16.37
N GLY A 33 -5.30 0.11 16.24
CA GLY A 33 -6.06 0.72 17.33
C GLY A 33 -7.53 0.27 17.44
N SER A 34 -8.00 -0.63 16.56
CA SER A 34 -9.40 -1.06 16.53
C SER A 34 -9.78 -1.80 17.81
N ARG A 35 -10.92 -1.45 18.41
CA ARG A 35 -11.32 -1.95 19.75
C ARG A 35 -12.27 -3.13 19.71
N ASP A 36 -12.95 -3.32 18.59
CA ASP A 36 -13.89 -4.41 18.37
C ASP A 36 -13.82 -4.95 16.94
N LEU A 37 -14.45 -6.12 16.74
CA LEU A 37 -14.44 -6.81 15.44
C LEU A 37 -15.18 -6.04 14.34
N PRO A 38 -16.34 -5.39 14.58
CA PRO A 38 -16.99 -4.56 13.57
C PRO A 38 -16.12 -3.40 13.09
N GLU A 39 -15.48 -2.67 14.01
CA GLU A 39 -14.55 -1.60 13.67
C GLU A 39 -13.36 -2.15 12.86
N LEU A 40 -12.74 -3.23 13.32
CA LEU A 40 -11.63 -3.88 12.61
C LEU A 40 -12.02 -4.25 11.18
N LEU A 41 -13.21 -4.84 10.97
CA LEU A 41 -13.70 -5.20 9.65
C LEU A 41 -13.87 -3.99 8.74
N GLN A 42 -14.46 -2.91 9.25
CA GLN A 42 -14.61 -1.67 8.50
C GLN A 42 -13.22 -1.14 8.08
N ARG A 43 -12.26 -1.10 9.01
CA ARG A 43 -10.90 -0.61 8.72
C ARG A 43 -10.15 -1.48 7.71
N LEU A 44 -10.30 -2.80 7.79
CA LEU A 44 -9.71 -3.72 6.80
C LEU A 44 -10.30 -3.53 5.41
N GLN A 45 -11.61 -3.27 5.30
CA GLN A 45 -12.27 -2.97 4.02
C GLN A 45 -11.82 -1.62 3.45
N GLU A 46 -11.75 -0.57 4.28
CA GLU A 46 -11.21 0.73 3.90
C GLU A 46 -9.76 0.60 3.39
N PHE A 47 -8.94 -0.17 4.11
CA PHE A 47 -7.54 -0.41 3.76
C PHE A 47 -7.39 -1.15 2.45
N ARG A 48 -8.16 -2.24 2.24
CA ARG A 48 -8.18 -2.97 0.98
C ARG A 48 -8.60 -2.07 -0.19
N THR A 49 -9.66 -1.27 0.01
CA THR A 49 -10.20 -0.37 -1.02
C THR A 49 -9.17 0.69 -1.45
N LEU A 50 -8.29 1.11 -0.53
CA LEU A 50 -7.19 2.02 -0.85
C LEU A 50 -6.03 1.31 -1.57
N LEU A 51 -5.66 0.10 -1.13
CA LEU A 51 -4.47 -0.59 -1.64
C LEU A 51 -4.64 -1.15 -3.05
N VAL A 52 -5.81 -1.69 -3.38
CA VAL A 52 -6.07 -2.26 -4.72
C VAL A 52 -5.76 -1.26 -5.85
N PRO A 53 -6.36 -0.05 -5.89
CA PRO A 53 -6.04 0.92 -6.94
C PRO A 53 -4.61 1.44 -6.86
N HIS A 54 -4.02 1.53 -5.66
CA HIS A 54 -2.63 1.94 -5.49
C HIS A 54 -1.66 0.94 -6.13
N PHE A 55 -1.79 -0.36 -5.82
CA PHE A 55 -0.97 -1.42 -6.42
C PHE A 55 -1.19 -1.53 -7.92
N LEU A 56 -2.44 -1.43 -8.39
CA LEU A 56 -2.73 -1.41 -9.83
C LEU A 56 -2.03 -0.24 -10.55
N GLY A 57 -1.90 0.92 -9.91
CA GLY A 57 -1.17 2.06 -10.46
C GLY A 57 0.34 1.83 -10.52
N GLU A 58 0.92 1.18 -9.51
CA GLU A 58 2.35 0.86 -9.49
C GLU A 58 2.71 -0.22 -10.54
N GLU A 59 1.84 -1.22 -10.70
CA GLU A 59 2.03 -2.40 -11.56
C GLU A 59 1.58 -2.20 -13.02
N ALA A 60 0.91 -1.09 -13.35
CA ALA A 60 0.43 -0.81 -14.71
C ALA A 60 1.58 -0.64 -15.72
N ILE A 61 1.24 -0.75 -17.02
CA ILE A 61 2.12 -0.33 -18.11
C ILE A 61 2.40 1.17 -17.94
N ASP A 62 3.67 1.56 -18.05
CA ASP A 62 4.18 2.90 -17.73
C ASP A 62 3.90 3.33 -16.26
N GLY A 63 3.53 2.39 -15.39
CA GLY A 63 3.47 2.55 -13.95
C GLY A 63 4.87 2.60 -13.31
N LEU A 64 4.92 2.81 -12.00
CA LEU A 64 6.18 2.97 -11.28
C LEU A 64 7.14 1.80 -11.50
N TYR A 65 6.62 0.57 -11.48
CA TYR A 65 7.44 -0.62 -11.61
C TYR A 65 7.99 -0.79 -13.02
N ASP A 66 7.20 -0.50 -14.05
CA ASP A 66 7.67 -0.51 -15.44
C ASP A 66 8.75 0.56 -15.68
N ILE A 67 8.58 1.77 -15.13
CA ILE A 67 9.59 2.82 -15.16
C ILE A 67 10.90 2.35 -14.50
N ILE A 68 10.83 1.75 -13.30
CA ILE A 68 12.00 1.23 -12.59
C ILE A 68 12.67 0.11 -13.40
N ARG A 69 11.89 -0.81 -13.98
CA ARG A 69 12.42 -1.91 -14.82
C ARG A 69 13.20 -1.38 -16.01
N ARG A 70 12.71 -0.31 -16.66
CA ARG A 70 13.37 0.34 -17.81
C ARG A 70 14.62 1.13 -17.41
N MET A 71 14.60 1.81 -16.26
CA MET A 71 15.68 2.70 -15.84
C MET A 71 16.78 2.02 -15.02
N SER A 72 16.48 0.92 -14.33
CA SER A 72 17.40 0.27 -13.39
C SER A 72 17.27 -1.25 -13.40
N PRO A 73 17.96 -1.94 -14.33
CA PRO A 73 17.96 -3.40 -14.42
C PRO A 73 18.43 -4.11 -13.13
N ARG A 74 19.21 -3.42 -12.28
CA ARG A 74 19.66 -3.95 -10.98
C ARG A 74 18.52 -4.10 -9.97
N GLN A 75 17.40 -3.41 -10.16
CA GLN A 75 16.24 -3.42 -9.26
C GLN A 75 15.17 -4.43 -9.68
N LEU A 76 15.34 -5.15 -10.81
CA LEU A 76 14.31 -6.07 -11.34
C LEU A 76 13.87 -7.11 -10.32
N ALA A 77 14.82 -7.76 -9.64
CA ALA A 77 14.51 -8.74 -8.60
C ALA A 77 13.70 -8.12 -7.46
N ARG A 78 14.00 -6.87 -7.07
CA ARG A 78 13.26 -6.18 -6.01
C ARG A 78 11.83 -5.86 -6.45
N VAL A 79 11.63 -5.46 -7.71
CA VAL A 79 10.30 -5.18 -8.25
C VAL A 79 9.46 -6.48 -8.29
N ASP A 80 10.04 -7.59 -8.74
CA ASP A 80 9.35 -8.89 -8.75
C ASP A 80 8.95 -9.34 -7.34
N ASP A 81 9.78 -9.04 -6.34
CA ASP A 81 9.46 -9.35 -4.94
C ASP A 81 8.38 -8.43 -4.37
N LEU A 82 8.38 -7.15 -4.73
CA LEU A 82 7.32 -6.20 -4.34
C LEU A 82 5.95 -6.62 -4.89
N GLU A 83 5.87 -7.04 -6.16
CA GLU A 83 4.62 -7.54 -6.75
C GLU A 83 4.10 -8.81 -6.03
N LYS A 84 5.01 -9.68 -5.56
CA LYS A 84 4.63 -10.83 -4.73
C LYS A 84 4.15 -10.38 -3.36
N GLU A 85 4.84 -9.42 -2.74
CA GLU A 85 4.47 -8.82 -1.46
C GLU A 85 3.07 -8.21 -1.55
N HIS A 86 2.72 -7.50 -2.62
CA HIS A 86 1.38 -6.93 -2.85
C HIS A 86 0.29 -8.00 -2.82
N ARG A 87 0.46 -9.08 -3.60
CA ARG A 87 -0.50 -10.19 -3.65
C ARG A 87 -0.65 -10.88 -2.29
N ALA A 88 0.47 -11.16 -1.62
CA ALA A 88 0.47 -11.77 -0.29
C ALA A 88 -0.23 -10.87 0.74
N PHE A 89 -0.02 -9.55 0.65
CA PHE A 89 -0.60 -8.58 1.56
C PHE A 89 -2.11 -8.46 1.38
N LEU A 90 -2.61 -8.39 0.15
CA LEU A 90 -4.05 -8.40 -0.13
C LEU A 90 -4.73 -9.69 0.35
N ALA A 91 -4.08 -10.83 0.17
CA ALA A 91 -4.58 -12.11 0.68
C ALA A 91 -4.65 -12.15 2.21
N ALA A 92 -3.63 -11.62 2.89
CA ALA A 92 -3.61 -11.54 4.35
C ALA A 92 -4.75 -10.65 4.91
N ILE A 93 -5.03 -9.52 4.24
CA ILE A 93 -6.17 -8.66 4.61
C ILE A 93 -7.50 -9.41 4.47
N ASP A 94 -7.67 -10.14 3.36
CA ASP A 94 -8.89 -10.93 3.13
C ASP A 94 -9.05 -12.03 4.19
N GLU A 95 -7.96 -12.72 4.53
CA GLU A 95 -7.97 -13.77 5.55
C GLU A 95 -8.38 -13.24 6.92
N VAL A 96 -7.79 -12.12 7.37
CA VAL A 96 -8.16 -11.51 8.66
C VAL A 96 -9.61 -11.06 8.63
N ALA A 97 -10.08 -10.48 7.52
CA ALA A 97 -11.45 -10.05 7.38
C ALA A 97 -12.45 -11.23 7.41
N GLU A 98 -12.13 -12.35 6.76
CA GLU A 98 -12.98 -13.55 6.84
C GLU A 98 -13.01 -14.13 8.25
N ARG A 99 -11.86 -14.19 8.93
CA ARG A 99 -11.80 -14.67 10.31
C ARG A 99 -12.62 -13.78 11.26
N ALA A 100 -12.54 -12.46 11.10
CA ALA A 100 -13.34 -11.53 11.89
C ALA A 100 -14.85 -11.67 11.61
N ARG A 101 -15.25 -11.91 10.35
CA ARG A 101 -16.65 -12.22 9.99
C ARG A 101 -17.13 -13.51 10.65
N ALA A 102 -16.33 -14.58 10.58
CA ALA A 102 -16.67 -15.86 11.20
C ALA A 102 -16.87 -15.73 12.72
N CYS A 103 -16.00 -14.97 13.40
CA CYS A 103 -16.15 -14.69 14.83
C CYS A 103 -17.46 -13.93 15.16
N LEU A 104 -17.90 -13.01 14.28
CA LEU A 104 -19.14 -12.25 14.47
C LEU A 104 -20.41 -13.07 14.16
N ALA A 105 -20.33 -14.02 13.23
CA ALA A 105 -21.46 -14.87 12.87
C ALA A 105 -21.88 -15.83 14.00
N GLY A 106 -20.98 -16.08 14.96
CA GLY A 106 -21.19 -17.07 16.01
C GLY A 106 -21.00 -18.51 15.51
N PRO A 107 -21.05 -19.50 16.42
CA PRO A 107 -21.02 -20.92 16.07
C PRO A 107 -22.29 -21.37 15.31
#